data_AF-A0A2V1HRX7-F1
#
_entry.id   AF-A0A2V1HRX7-F1
#
_cell.length_a   1.000
_cell.length_b   1.000
_cell.length_c   1.000
_cell.angle_alpha   90.00
_cell.angle_beta   90.00
_cell.angle_gamma   90.00
#
_symmetry.space_group_name_H-M   'P 1'
#
loop_
_entity.id
_entity.type
_entity.pdbx_description
1 polymer ?
#
loop_
_entity_poly.entity_id
_entity_poly.type
_entity_poly.pdbx_seq_one_letter_code
_entity_poly.pdbx_strand_id
1 'polypeptide(L)'
;MTTVALVCVAGVSGTFLARRMRESDPSLTVTVSSVTDLASAVRGADVILVAPQLATELPMIERQAGGLPVVVLPANAYGPGGSESAVHAVHDLVARGPLAYRETTSLTESKE
;
A
#
# COMPACT_ATOMS: atom_id res chain seq x y z
N MET A 1 -6.29 1.06 15.69
CA MET A 1 -5.71 -0.01 14.85
C MET A 1 -6.20 0.24 13.45
N THR A 2 -5.27 0.40 12.51
CA THR A 2 -5.59 0.70 11.10
C THR A 2 -5.46 -0.58 10.28
N THR A 3 -6.51 -0.94 9.55
CA THR A 3 -6.53 -2.14 8.72
C THR A 3 -6.13 -1.79 7.29
N VAL A 4 -5.08 -2.44 6.80
CA VAL A 4 -4.47 -2.15 5.51
C VAL A 4 -4.59 -3.36 4.61
N ALA A 5 -5.18 -3.21 3.43
CA ALA A 5 -5.20 -4.25 2.40
C ALA A 5 -4.07 -4.02 1.39
N LEU A 6 -3.07 -4.91 1.37
CA LEU A 6 -1.99 -4.91 0.39
C LEU A 6 -2.34 -5.82 -0.80
N VAL A 7 -2.56 -5.22 -1.96
CA VAL A 7 -2.89 -5.91 -3.21
C VAL A 7 -1.61 -6.22 -3.99
N CYS A 8 -1.34 -7.50 -4.23
CA CYS A 8 -0.12 -7.94 -4.94
C CYS A 8 -0.38 -9.14 -5.88
N VAL A 9 0.45 -9.25 -6.94
CA VAL A 9 0.41 -10.35 -7.93
C VAL A 9 1.11 -11.62 -7.40
N ALA A 10 2.10 -11.46 -6.51
CA ALA A 10 2.92 -12.54 -5.99
C ALA A 10 2.85 -12.56 -4.46
N GLY A 11 2.05 -13.48 -3.90
CA GLY A 11 1.73 -13.53 -2.47
C GLY A 11 2.95 -13.59 -1.52
N VAL A 12 4.12 -14.03 -1.99
CA VAL A 12 5.33 -14.16 -1.15
C VAL A 12 5.96 -12.80 -0.80
N SER A 13 6.23 -11.96 -1.80
CA SER A 13 6.83 -10.63 -1.57
C SER A 13 5.87 -9.70 -0.82
N GLY A 14 4.57 -9.80 -1.09
CA GLY A 14 3.52 -9.12 -0.33
C GLY A 14 3.49 -9.54 1.15
N THR A 15 3.54 -10.85 1.44
CA THR A 15 3.52 -11.36 2.82
C THR A 15 4.73 -10.89 3.61
N PHE A 16 5.90 -10.86 2.97
CA PHE A 16 7.12 -10.38 3.58
C PHE A 16 7.07 -8.88 3.94
N LEU A 17 6.59 -8.05 3.01
CA LEU A 17 6.39 -6.62 3.29
C LEU A 17 5.35 -6.40 4.39
N ALA A 18 4.21 -7.10 4.33
CA ALA A 18 3.16 -7.00 5.34
C ALA A 18 3.67 -7.39 6.73
N ARG A 19 4.49 -8.43 6.83
CA ARG A 19 5.13 -8.82 8.09
C ARG A 19 6.04 -7.70 8.61
N ARG A 20 6.90 -7.13 7.76
CA ARG A 20 7.80 -6.05 8.17
C ARG A 20 7.08 -4.77 8.56
N MET A 21 5.99 -4.42 7.87
CA MET A 21 5.17 -3.28 8.26
C MET A 21 4.59 -3.46 9.65
N ARG A 22 4.09 -4.66 9.99
CA ARG A 22 3.60 -4.97 11.34
C ARG A 22 4.71 -4.96 12.40
N GLU A 23 5.93 -5.36 12.02
CA GLU A 23 7.10 -5.30 12.91
C GLU A 23 7.56 -3.85 13.14
N SER A 24 7.50 -3.00 12.11
CA SER A 24 7.79 -1.56 12.20
C SER A 24 6.70 -0.79 12.94
N ASP A 25 5.43 -1.18 12.79
CA ASP A 25 4.30 -0.56 13.46
C ASP A 25 3.23 -1.60 13.85
N PRO A 26 3.19 -2.02 15.13
CA PRO A 26 2.24 -3.02 15.62
C PRO A 26 0.79 -2.51 15.69
N SER A 27 0.54 -1.21 15.45
CA SER A 27 -0.82 -0.65 15.39
C SER A 27 -1.52 -0.91 14.05
N LEU A 28 -0.77 -1.39 13.05
CA LEU A 28 -1.27 -1.72 11.71
C LEU A 28 -1.63 -3.19 11.58
N THR A 29 -2.79 -3.46 11.00
CA THR A 29 -3.21 -4.80 10.58
C THR A 29 -3.10 -4.90 9.07
N VAL A 30 -1.96 -5.37 8.56
CA VAL A 30 -1.73 -5.46 7.11
C VAL A 30 -2.11 -6.82 6.56
N THR A 31 -3.12 -6.94 5.72
CA THR A 31 -3.54 -8.19 5.08
C THR A 31 -3.13 -8.19 3.61
N VAL A 32 -2.65 -9.33 3.10
CA VAL A 32 -2.27 -9.46 1.68
C VAL A 32 -3.40 -10.11 0.91
N SER A 33 -3.81 -9.47 -0.17
CA SER A 33 -4.83 -9.98 -1.11
C SER A 33 -4.34 -9.88 -2.55
N SER A 34 -4.97 -10.64 -3.43
CA SER A 34 -4.82 -10.51 -4.88
C SER A 34 -5.84 -9.53 -5.44
N VAL A 35 -5.63 -9.06 -6.68
CA VAL A 35 -6.62 -8.25 -7.40
C VAL A 35 -7.96 -8.99 -7.53
N THR A 36 -7.91 -10.32 -7.72
CA THR A 36 -9.11 -11.16 -7.83
C THR A 36 -9.94 -11.24 -6.54
N ASP A 37 -9.32 -11.06 -5.37
CA ASP A 37 -9.99 -11.07 -4.06
C ASP A 37 -10.14 -9.66 -3.46
N LEU A 38 -9.92 -8.63 -4.28
CA LEU A 38 -9.97 -7.23 -3.84
C LEU A 38 -11.33 -6.89 -3.22
N ALA A 39 -12.43 -7.37 -3.79
CA ALA A 39 -13.78 -7.12 -3.27
C ALA A 39 -13.98 -7.62 -1.83
N SER A 40 -13.29 -8.69 -1.42
CA SER A 40 -13.30 -9.18 -0.04
C SER A 40 -12.40 -8.31 0.84
N ALA A 41 -11.22 -7.94 0.31
CA ALA A 41 -10.21 -7.15 1.02
C ALA A 41 -10.71 -5.75 1.40
N VAL A 42 -11.52 -5.11 0.55
CA VAL A 42 -12.04 -3.76 0.80
C VAL A 42 -13.10 -3.70 1.91
N ARG A 43 -13.79 -4.80 2.23
CA ARG A 43 -14.93 -4.79 3.18
C ARG A 43 -14.53 -4.55 4.64
N GLY A 44 -13.24 -4.63 4.96
CA GLY A 44 -12.73 -4.42 6.32
C GLY A 44 -11.43 -3.62 6.36
N ALA A 45 -11.03 -3.01 5.24
CA ALA A 45 -9.82 -2.20 5.16
C ALA A 45 -10.15 -0.71 5.27
N ASP A 46 -9.29 0.01 5.99
CA ASP A 46 -9.32 1.47 6.07
C ASP A 46 -8.51 2.09 4.92
N VAL A 47 -7.48 1.38 4.43
CA VAL A 47 -6.58 1.84 3.35
C VAL A 47 -6.19 0.67 2.46
N ILE A 48 -6.04 0.93 1.16
CA ILE A 48 -5.57 -0.03 0.16
C ILE A 48 -4.18 0.38 -0.33
N LEU A 49 -3.21 -0.52 -0.17
CA LEU A 49 -1.90 -0.44 -0.77
C LEU A 49 -1.87 -1.31 -2.03
N VAL A 50 -1.36 -0.76 -3.11
CA VAL A 50 -1.22 -1.46 -4.39
C VAL A 50 0.25 -1.66 -4.68
N ALA A 51 0.63 -2.88 -4.99
CA ALA A 51 2.00 -3.18 -5.41
C ALA A 51 2.36 -2.40 -6.69
N PRO A 52 3.60 -1.92 -6.86
CA PRO A 52 4.04 -1.17 -8.04
C PRO A 52 3.79 -1.91 -9.36
N GLN A 53 3.85 -3.25 -9.35
CA GLN A 53 3.56 -4.09 -10.52
C GLN A 53 2.11 -3.97 -11.01
N LEU A 54 1.20 -3.53 -10.15
CA LEU A 54 -0.23 -3.35 -10.41
C LEU A 54 -0.61 -1.90 -10.67
N ALA A 55 0.36 -0.99 -10.80
CA ALA A 55 0.09 0.44 -11.05
C ALA A 55 -0.79 0.66 -12.29
N THR A 56 -0.63 -0.15 -13.33
CA THR A 56 -1.46 -0.10 -14.55
C THR A 56 -2.92 -0.49 -14.29
N GLU A 57 -3.17 -1.31 -13.26
CA GLU A 57 -4.51 -1.76 -12.85
C GLU A 57 -5.16 -0.82 -11.82
N LEU A 58 -4.47 0.25 -11.42
CA LEU A 58 -4.95 1.21 -10.43
C LEU A 58 -6.36 1.75 -10.72
N PRO A 59 -6.73 2.15 -11.96
CA PRO A 59 -8.07 2.66 -12.23
C PRO A 59 -9.18 1.61 -12.01
N MET A 60 -8.86 0.32 -12.13
CA MET A 60 -9.81 -0.76 -11.79
C MET A 60 -9.89 -0.94 -10.28
N ILE A 61 -8.73 -0.94 -9.61
CA ILE A 61 -8.63 -1.10 -8.16
C ILE A 61 -9.36 0.04 -7.44
N GLU A 62 -9.17 1.29 -7.86
CA GLU A 62 -9.86 2.47 -7.29
C GLU A 62 -11.37 2.38 -7.44
N ARG A 63 -11.88 1.88 -8.58
CA ARG A 63 -13.32 1.65 -8.74
C ARG A 63 -13.84 0.59 -7.78
N GLN A 64 -13.06 -0.47 -7.54
CA GLN A 64 -13.42 -1.54 -6.60
C GLN A 64 -13.23 -1.13 -5.13
N ALA A 65 -12.34 -0.17 -4.86
CA ALA A 65 -12.11 0.43 -3.55
C ALA A 65 -13.33 1.18 -3.01
N GLY A 66 -14.27 1.57 -3.87
CA GLY A 66 -15.53 2.20 -3.44
C GLY A 66 -15.34 3.50 -2.68
N GLY A 67 -14.26 4.24 -2.95
CA GLY A 67 -13.91 5.50 -2.28
C GLY A 67 -12.95 5.37 -1.09
N LEU A 68 -12.49 4.16 -0.76
CA LEU A 68 -11.39 3.98 0.18
C LEU A 68 -10.09 4.62 -0.38
N PRO A 69 -9.21 5.15 0.49
CA PRO A 69 -7.90 5.63 0.09
C PRO A 69 -7.10 4.51 -0.56
N VAL A 70 -6.67 4.72 -1.80
CA VAL A 70 -5.80 3.81 -2.55
C VAL A 70 -4.48 4.49 -2.80
N VAL A 71 -3.38 3.77 -2.58
CA VAL A 71 -2.04 4.25 -2.91
C VAL A 71 -1.22 3.16 -3.57
N VAL A 72 -0.46 3.54 -4.59
CA VAL A 72 0.54 2.67 -5.20
C VAL A 72 1.85 2.82 -4.44
N LEU A 73 2.38 1.70 -3.99
CA LEU A 73 3.69 1.65 -3.37
C LEU A 73 4.78 1.94 -4.40
N PRO A 74 5.87 2.62 -4.01
CA PRO A 74 6.99 2.85 -4.91
C PRO A 74 7.67 1.53 -5.31
N ALA A 75 8.35 1.52 -6.45
CA ALA A 75 9.03 0.33 -6.98
C ALA A 75 10.04 -0.31 -6.00
N ASN A 76 10.62 0.50 -5.10
CA ASN A 76 11.56 0.09 -4.08
C ASN A 76 10.91 -0.38 -2.76
N ALA A 77 9.56 -0.43 -2.66
CA ALA A 77 8.87 -0.82 -1.43
C ALA A 77 9.16 -2.25 -0.95
N TYR A 78 9.66 -3.12 -1.84
CA TYR A 78 10.11 -4.47 -1.48
C TYR A 78 11.61 -4.54 -1.14
N GLY A 79 12.34 -3.43 -1.29
CA GLY A 79 13.76 -3.32 -0.98
C GLY A 79 14.03 -3.01 0.50
N PRO A 80 15.32 -2.82 0.86
CA PRO A 80 15.71 -2.37 2.19
C PRO A 80 15.07 -1.01 2.51
N GLY A 81 14.39 -0.89 3.66
CA GLY A 81 13.69 0.34 4.07
C GLY A 81 12.26 0.51 3.51
N GLY A 82 11.81 -0.40 2.63
CA GLY A 82 10.49 -0.29 2.01
C GLY A 82 9.32 -0.40 3.00
N SER A 83 9.50 -1.09 4.14
CA SER A 83 8.49 -1.17 5.20
C SER A 83 8.25 0.17 5.90
N GLU A 84 9.30 0.95 6.16
CA GLU A 84 9.18 2.28 6.76
C GLU A 84 8.47 3.24 5.80
N SER A 85 8.83 3.20 4.51
CA SER A 85 8.15 4.01 3.48
C SER A 85 6.67 3.64 3.35
N ALA A 86 6.34 2.35 3.37
CA ALA A 86 4.96 1.88 3.30
C ALA A 86 4.14 2.29 4.54
N VAL A 87 4.71 2.16 5.74
CA VAL A 87 4.07 2.60 6.99
C VAL A 87 3.83 4.10 6.98
N HIS A 88 4.81 4.89 6.57
CA HIS A 88 4.68 6.35 6.47
C HIS A 88 3.56 6.75 5.49
N ALA A 89 3.47 6.08 4.34
CA ALA A 89 2.41 6.34 3.37
C ALA A 89 1.01 6.04 3.93
N VAL A 90 0.86 4.96 4.70
CA VAL A 90 -0.41 4.63 5.38
C VAL A 90 -0.79 5.73 6.36
N HIS A 91 0.14 6.16 7.23
CA HIS A 91 -0.14 7.22 8.21
C HIS A 91 -0.50 8.55 7.56
N ASP A 92 0.20 8.94 6.49
CA ASP A 92 -0.09 10.17 5.77
C ASP A 92 -1.49 10.14 5.13
N LEU A 93 -1.88 9.00 4.54
CA LEU A 93 -3.23 8.82 3.96
C LEU A 93 -4.33 8.82 5.01
N VAL A 94 -4.12 8.16 6.14
CA VAL A 94 -5.09 8.17 7.25
C VAL A 94 -5.24 9.57 7.83
N ALA A 95 -4.15 10.32 7.95
CA ALA A 95 -4.16 11.67 8.48
C ALA A 95 -4.81 12.70 7.53
N ARG A 96 -4.64 12.54 6.21
CA ARG A 96 -5.13 13.49 5.19
C ARG A 96 -6.48 13.13 4.58
N GLY A 97 -6.93 11.89 4.72
CA GLY A 97 -8.14 11.38 4.08
C GLY A 97 -7.95 11.02 2.58
N PRO A 98 -8.98 10.46 1.93
CA PRO A 98 -8.90 9.72 0.64
C PRO A 98 -8.45 10.50 -0.61
N LEU A 99 -8.02 11.77 -0.51
CA LEU A 99 -7.75 12.63 -1.67
C LEU A 99 -6.27 13.00 -1.90
N ALA A 100 -5.32 12.44 -1.13
CA ALA A 100 -4.04 13.13 -0.95
C ALA A 100 -2.77 12.53 -1.60
N TYR A 101 -2.80 11.40 -2.33
CA TYR A 101 -1.57 10.88 -2.94
C TYR A 101 -1.63 10.80 -4.46
N ARG A 102 -1.35 11.92 -5.12
CA ARG A 102 -0.85 11.90 -6.50
C ARG A 102 0.64 12.20 -6.46
N GLU A 103 1.43 11.13 -6.58
CA GLU A 103 2.80 11.14 -7.09
C GLU A 103 3.85 11.93 -6.27
N THR A 104 4.47 11.27 -5.28
CA THR A 104 5.79 11.69 -4.79
C THR A 104 6.89 11.00 -5.60
N THR A 105 6.99 11.33 -6.89
CA THR A 105 8.24 11.11 -7.63
C THR A 105 9.20 12.24 -7.24
N SER A 106 9.90 12.06 -6.13
CA SER A 106 11.18 12.74 -5.87
C SER A 106 11.89 12.05 -4.72
N LEU A 107 12.58 10.96 -5.04
CA LEU A 107 13.91 10.79 -4.46
C LEU A 107 14.91 11.30 -5.50
N THR A 108 15.24 12.58 -5.35
CA THR A 108 16.49 13.14 -5.79
C THR A 108 17.59 12.46 -4.99
N GLU A 109 18.34 11.57 -5.60
CA GLU A 109 19.73 11.32 -5.19
C GLU A 109 20.64 11.78 -6.32
N SER A 110 20.81 13.11 -6.35
CA SER A 110 22.08 13.68 -6.77
C SER A 110 23.12 13.30 -5.72
N LYS A 111 24.15 12.55 -6.11
CA LYS A 111 25.46 12.67 -5.47
C LYS A 111 26.60 12.20 -6.38
N GLU A 112 27.26 13.22 -6.93
CA GLU A 112 28.72 13.38 -7.20
C GLU A 112 29.44 12.39 -8.13
#